data_AF-A0A1Y4I7T6-F1
#
_entry.id   AF-A0A1Y4I7T6-F1
#
_cell.length_a   1.000
_cell.length_b   1.000
_cell.length_c   1.000
_cell.angle_alpha   90.00
_cell.angle_beta   90.00
_cell.angle_gamma   90.00
#
_symmetry.space_group_name_H-M   'P 1'
#
loop_
_entity.id
_entity.type
_entity.pdbx_description
1 polymer ?
#
loop_
_entity_poly.entity_id
_entity_poly.type
_entity_poly.pdbx_seq_one_letter_code
_entity_poly.pdbx_strand_id
1 'polypeptide(L)'
;MYNKNRPDENDIVGRFFVKDFDERNRGNIMLDVPKIQAVCRKASHWDLYGAPFGGNYVHMHLFRPVIDLEELELWEEIMGFKLPEDYRCYLTCLGNGGAGPYYGVRPFQFLLRDEYQKKTIYARGQEQRFHNLAKRRYEYELQDPLALYEEYCSRTPESEQMDYYQFDEMLWEKEEHEVYEVLYEHGLLSIGDLGCSGEIGLLLNGSHLGYVGGVSQEGYFCNLAPNFSLAQEMKSWEPFADYFMEYVRRTQEFCENLSVAQKNQALREREIVLAFQAAVECQDWKETLHLLKNTDPKILSEKTTFFLQYHQKTVCQALPDEPLPKDFYHEMEKCSKWNYERYHGFYDPEKKKVMRDNYEAHTDLAIPTFQQFFQTFVDMKEDVI
;
A
#
# COMPACT_ATOMS: atom_id res chain seq x y z
N MET A 1 19.08 32.42 7.62
CA MET A 1 19.94 31.38 8.24
C MET A 1 19.09 30.14 8.44
N TYR A 2 19.09 29.24 7.45
CA TYR A 2 18.35 27.98 7.52
C TYR A 2 19.27 26.91 8.12
N ASN A 3 18.76 26.24 9.15
CA ASN A 3 19.48 25.27 9.96
C ASN A 3 19.73 23.99 9.13
N LYS A 4 21.00 23.64 8.93
CA LYS A 4 21.51 22.70 7.91
C LYS A 4 21.66 21.25 8.40
N ASN A 5 21.01 20.85 9.49
CA ASN A 5 21.25 19.55 10.13
C ASN A 5 19.96 18.79 10.47
N ARG A 6 19.08 18.54 9.49
CA ARG A 6 18.21 17.36 9.53
C ARG A 6 18.75 16.35 8.51
N PRO A 7 18.96 15.07 8.87
CA PRO A 7 19.19 14.05 7.87
C PRO A 7 17.95 13.99 6.96
N ASP A 8 18.20 14.00 5.66
CA ASP A 8 17.20 13.94 4.60
C ASP A 8 16.48 12.58 4.68
N GLU A 9 15.17 12.58 4.90
CA GLU A 9 14.34 11.35 4.91
C GLU A 9 14.40 10.62 3.56
N ASN A 10 14.84 11.31 2.49
CA ASN A 10 15.06 10.74 1.17
C ASN A 10 16.31 9.83 1.06
N ASP A 11 17.30 9.93 1.97
CA ASP A 11 18.53 9.12 1.90
C ASP A 11 18.32 7.69 2.49
N ILE A 12 17.19 7.44 3.16
CA ILE A 12 16.82 6.13 3.70
C ILE A 12 15.98 5.33 2.70
N VAL A 13 15.24 5.98 1.80
CA VAL A 13 14.38 5.29 0.81
C VAL A 13 15.19 4.80 -0.40
N GLY A 14 16.26 5.52 -0.77
CA GLY A 14 17.03 5.26 -2.00
C GLY A 14 18.15 4.21 -1.93
N ARG A 15 18.51 3.66 -0.76
CA ARG A 15 19.66 2.72 -0.61
C ARG A 15 19.29 1.24 -0.49
N PHE A 16 18.01 0.88 -0.56
CA PHE A 16 17.55 -0.48 -0.23
C PHE A 16 17.31 -1.42 -1.43
N PHE A 17 17.89 -1.20 -2.61
CA PHE A 17 17.76 -2.18 -3.69
C PHE A 17 19.03 -2.30 -4.54
N VAL A 18 20.04 -2.99 -4.00
CA VAL A 18 21.03 -3.71 -4.81
C VAL A 18 20.84 -5.19 -4.49
N LYS A 19 20.16 -5.95 -5.36
CA LYS A 19 20.03 -7.41 -5.25
C LYS A 19 21.26 -8.06 -5.91
N ASP A 20 22.00 -8.87 -5.16
CA ASP A 20 22.83 -9.93 -5.72
C ASP A 20 21.88 -11.06 -6.16
N PHE A 21 21.87 -11.37 -7.46
CA PHE A 21 20.89 -12.24 -8.10
C PHE A 21 21.48 -13.66 -8.26
N ASP A 22 20.94 -14.68 -7.57
CA ASP A 22 21.30 -16.09 -7.79
C ASP A 22 20.20 -16.78 -8.64
N GLU A 23 20.53 -17.13 -9.88
CA GLU A 23 19.59 -17.59 -10.91
C GLU A 23 19.14 -19.07 -10.79
N ARG A 24 19.44 -19.76 -9.68
CA ARG A 24 19.49 -21.23 -9.68
C ARG A 24 18.24 -22.02 -9.30
N ASN A 25 17.08 -21.42 -9.05
CA ASN A 25 15.85 -22.16 -8.74
C ASN A 25 14.59 -21.58 -9.42
N ARG A 26 14.43 -21.78 -10.73
CA ARG A 26 13.17 -21.48 -11.45
C ARG A 26 12.41 -22.76 -11.80
N GLY A 27 11.83 -23.42 -10.78
CA GLY A 27 10.77 -24.41 -10.98
C GLY A 27 9.46 -23.81 -10.48
N ASN A 28 8.42 -23.76 -11.34
CA ASN A 28 7.05 -23.26 -11.07
C ASN A 28 6.83 -22.79 -9.62
N ILE A 29 7.22 -21.55 -9.32
CA ILE A 29 7.01 -20.97 -8.00
C ILE A 29 5.57 -20.47 -7.99
N MET A 30 4.64 -21.31 -7.54
CA MET A 30 3.33 -20.84 -7.10
C MET A 30 3.48 -20.15 -5.75
N LEU A 31 2.58 -19.20 -5.46
CA LEU A 31 2.44 -18.62 -4.13
C LEU A 31 2.25 -19.73 -3.06
N ASP A 32 3.08 -19.71 -2.01
CA ASP A 32 2.92 -20.58 -0.85
C ASP A 32 1.84 -20.03 0.08
N VAL A 33 0.58 -20.20 -0.32
CA VAL A 33 -0.61 -19.64 0.36
C VAL A 33 -0.62 -19.95 1.86
N PRO A 34 -0.40 -21.21 2.33
CA PRO A 34 -0.36 -21.50 3.76
C PRO A 34 0.74 -20.73 4.49
N LYS A 35 1.94 -20.63 3.93
CA LYS A 35 3.04 -19.84 4.53
C LYS A 35 2.70 -18.36 4.58
N ILE A 36 2.17 -17.81 3.50
CA ILE A 36 1.76 -16.39 3.43
C ILE A 36 0.76 -16.09 4.55
N GLN A 37 -0.31 -16.87 4.64
CA GLN A 37 -1.33 -16.70 5.67
C GLN A 37 -0.75 -16.83 7.09
N ALA A 38 0.15 -17.79 7.32
CA ALA A 38 0.79 -17.98 8.62
C ALA A 38 1.69 -16.79 9.01
N VAL A 39 2.51 -16.31 8.07
CA VAL A 39 3.43 -15.17 8.28
C VAL A 39 2.65 -13.88 8.50
N CYS A 40 1.68 -13.57 7.64
CA CYS A 40 0.84 -12.38 7.78
C CYS A 40 0.03 -12.41 9.10
N ARG A 41 -0.52 -13.56 9.48
CA ARG A 41 -1.19 -13.70 10.79
C ARG A 41 -0.24 -13.43 11.94
N LYS A 42 0.96 -14.02 11.93
CA LYS A 42 1.97 -13.78 12.97
C LYS A 42 2.37 -12.31 13.03
N ALA A 43 2.57 -11.68 11.88
CA ALA A 43 2.91 -10.27 11.77
C ALA A 43 1.79 -9.36 12.30
N SER A 44 0.52 -9.75 12.08
CA SER A 44 -0.64 -8.98 12.55
C SER A 44 -0.69 -8.77 14.06
N HIS A 45 -0.07 -9.65 14.86
CA HIS A 45 0.05 -9.46 16.30
C HIS A 45 0.86 -8.20 16.64
N TRP A 46 1.82 -7.85 15.79
CA TRP A 46 2.81 -6.79 16.00
C TRP A 46 2.51 -5.50 15.26
N ASP A 47 1.43 -5.47 14.47
CA ASP A 47 0.98 -4.24 13.81
C ASP A 47 0.81 -3.11 14.83
N LEU A 48 1.28 -1.92 14.48
CA LEU A 48 1.29 -0.72 15.33
C LEU A 48 2.17 -0.80 16.60
N TYR A 49 3.06 -1.81 16.72
CA TYR A 49 4.15 -1.85 17.72
C TYR A 49 5.50 -1.37 17.15
N GLY A 50 5.56 -0.09 16.75
CA GLY A 50 6.80 0.58 16.32
C GLY A 50 6.75 1.16 14.91
N ALA A 51 7.93 1.36 14.31
CA ALA A 51 8.03 1.83 12.93
C ALA A 51 7.41 0.80 11.95
N PRO A 52 6.74 1.26 10.89
CA PRO A 52 6.00 0.41 9.98
C PRO A 52 7.02 -0.45 9.24
N PHE A 53 6.86 -1.75 9.32
CA PHE A 53 7.55 -2.65 8.42
C PHE A 53 6.71 -2.78 7.16
N GLY A 54 7.30 -2.50 5.99
CA GLY A 54 6.62 -2.67 4.71
C GLY A 54 6.00 -1.41 4.11
N GLY A 55 5.91 -0.28 4.84
CA GLY A 55 5.65 1.03 4.22
C GLY A 55 4.26 1.65 4.44
N ASN A 56 3.31 0.98 5.10
CA ASN A 56 2.02 1.60 5.41
C ASN A 56 1.49 1.22 6.81
N TYR A 57 1.04 2.22 7.57
CA TYR A 57 0.38 2.08 8.87
C TYR A 57 -1.09 1.62 8.76
N VAL A 58 -1.63 1.54 7.54
CA VAL A 58 -3.09 1.48 7.33
C VAL A 58 -3.62 0.07 7.01
N HIS A 59 -3.00 -0.68 6.09
CA HIS A 59 -3.55 -2.00 5.70
C HIS A 59 -3.14 -3.14 6.58
N MET A 60 -2.11 -2.92 7.42
CA MET A 60 -1.62 -3.97 8.30
C MET A 60 -1.26 -5.23 7.48
N HIS A 61 -1.10 -6.38 8.14
CA HIS A 61 -0.94 -7.66 7.44
C HIS A 61 -2.30 -8.29 7.07
N LEU A 62 -3.31 -7.45 6.78
CA LEU A 62 -4.69 -7.85 6.49
C LEU A 62 -4.94 -7.99 5.00
N PHE A 63 -5.54 -9.12 4.60
CA PHE A 63 -6.11 -9.30 3.27
C PHE A 63 -7.58 -8.86 3.23
N ARG A 64 -8.01 -8.31 2.09
CA ARG A 64 -9.44 -8.15 1.78
C ARG A 64 -10.06 -9.52 1.50
N PRO A 65 -11.40 -9.67 1.55
CA PRO A 65 -12.04 -10.90 1.10
C PRO A 65 -11.56 -11.32 -0.29
N VAL A 66 -11.43 -12.63 -0.51
CA VAL A 66 -11.12 -13.19 -1.84
C VAL A 66 -12.21 -12.81 -2.83
N ILE A 67 -11.83 -12.68 -4.10
CA ILE A 67 -12.83 -12.54 -5.16
C ILE A 67 -13.49 -13.88 -5.45
N ASP A 68 -14.73 -13.82 -5.93
CA ASP A 68 -15.41 -15.00 -6.42
C ASP A 68 -14.76 -15.50 -7.73
N LEU A 69 -14.58 -16.82 -7.83
CA LEU A 69 -13.91 -17.42 -8.97
C LEU A 69 -14.74 -17.30 -10.25
N GLU A 70 -16.07 -17.40 -10.14
CA GLU A 70 -17.00 -17.35 -11.27
C GLU A 70 -17.07 -15.92 -11.81
N GLU A 71 -17.05 -14.91 -10.92
CA GLU A 71 -16.93 -13.50 -11.32
C GLU A 71 -15.62 -13.22 -12.06
N LEU A 72 -14.49 -13.77 -11.57
CA LEU A 72 -13.21 -13.64 -12.26
C LEU A 72 -13.23 -14.30 -13.64
N GLU A 73 -13.73 -15.53 -13.73
CA GLU A 73 -13.77 -16.26 -15.00
C GLU A 73 -14.65 -15.56 -16.04
N LEU A 74 -15.78 -14.99 -15.61
CA LEU A 74 -16.64 -14.20 -16.49
C LEU A 74 -15.92 -12.94 -17.00
N TRP A 75 -15.20 -12.23 -16.12
CA TRP A 75 -14.42 -11.06 -16.53
C TRP A 75 -13.30 -11.43 -17.51
N GLU A 76 -12.57 -12.53 -17.25
CA GLU A 76 -11.53 -13.04 -18.14
C GLU A 76 -12.09 -13.45 -19.52
N GLU A 77 -13.30 -14.05 -19.55
CA GLU A 77 -14.00 -14.39 -20.80
C GLU A 77 -14.34 -13.13 -21.61
N ILE A 78 -14.90 -12.10 -20.95
CA ILE A 78 -15.24 -10.82 -21.60
C ILE A 78 -13.97 -10.12 -22.12
N MET A 79 -12.90 -10.13 -21.32
CA MET A 79 -11.62 -9.52 -21.69
C MET A 79 -10.82 -10.34 -22.71
N GLY A 80 -11.19 -11.60 -22.96
CA GLY A 80 -10.54 -12.46 -23.95
C GLY A 80 -9.13 -12.94 -23.57
N PHE A 81 -8.74 -12.83 -22.29
CA PHE A 81 -7.48 -13.36 -21.76
C PHE A 81 -7.62 -13.71 -20.27
N LYS A 82 -6.71 -14.57 -19.78
CA LYS A 82 -6.62 -14.90 -18.36
C LYS A 82 -5.59 -14.06 -17.65
N LEU A 83 -5.86 -13.68 -16.41
CA LEU A 83 -4.86 -13.06 -15.54
C LEU A 83 -3.68 -14.03 -15.33
N PRO A 84 -2.47 -13.51 -15.04
CA PRO A 84 -1.34 -14.35 -14.65
C PRO A 84 -1.69 -15.26 -13.46
N GLU A 85 -1.36 -16.55 -13.56
CA GLU A 85 -1.81 -17.59 -12.62
C GLU A 85 -1.48 -17.26 -11.15
N ASP A 86 -0.29 -16.72 -10.88
CA ASP A 86 0.10 -16.34 -9.52
C ASP A 86 -0.73 -15.18 -8.97
N TYR A 87 -1.07 -14.20 -9.81
CA TYR A 87 -1.94 -13.09 -9.41
C TYR A 87 -3.39 -13.56 -9.26
N ARG A 88 -3.86 -14.47 -10.12
CA ARG A 88 -5.15 -15.15 -9.96
C ARG A 88 -5.21 -15.89 -8.62
N CYS A 89 -4.18 -16.68 -8.29
CA CYS A 89 -4.07 -17.36 -7.00
C CYS A 89 -4.10 -16.38 -5.82
N TYR A 90 -3.41 -15.23 -5.93
CA TYR A 90 -3.50 -14.18 -4.92
C TYR A 90 -4.95 -13.73 -4.69
N LEU A 91 -5.68 -13.38 -5.75
CA LEU A 91 -7.03 -12.86 -5.66
C LEU A 91 -8.04 -13.88 -5.10
N THR A 92 -7.90 -15.16 -5.48
CA THR A 92 -8.88 -16.20 -5.15
C THR A 92 -8.55 -16.99 -3.88
N CYS A 93 -7.29 -16.97 -3.42
CA CYS A 93 -6.84 -17.76 -2.26
C CYS A 93 -6.37 -16.91 -1.08
N LEU A 94 -5.92 -15.67 -1.31
CA LEU A 94 -5.45 -14.77 -0.26
C LEU A 94 -6.42 -13.62 -0.01
N GLY A 95 -6.69 -12.81 -1.04
CA GLY A 95 -7.61 -11.69 -0.92
C GLY A 95 -7.60 -10.74 -2.11
N ASN A 96 -8.67 -9.95 -2.25
CA ASN A 96 -8.77 -8.89 -3.25
C ASN A 96 -7.99 -7.63 -2.84
N GLY A 97 -6.67 -7.75 -2.69
CA GLY A 97 -5.79 -6.69 -2.22
C GLY A 97 -5.61 -6.66 -0.69
N GLY A 98 -4.92 -5.63 -0.20
CA GLY A 98 -4.48 -5.49 1.18
C GLY A 98 -3.01 -5.84 1.35
N ALA A 99 -2.69 -6.74 2.28
CA ALA A 99 -1.32 -7.08 2.64
C ALA A 99 -0.45 -7.38 1.41
N GLY A 100 0.71 -6.72 1.39
CA GLY A 100 1.68 -6.78 0.31
C GLY A 100 2.81 -5.75 0.48
N PRO A 101 3.76 -5.70 -0.47
CA PRO A 101 4.86 -4.75 -0.44
C PRO A 101 4.38 -3.28 -0.49
N TYR A 102 5.20 -2.35 0.01
CA TYR A 102 4.91 -0.90 0.00
C TYR A 102 3.56 -0.55 0.65
N TYR A 103 2.65 0.06 -0.12
CA TYR A 103 1.30 0.40 0.32
C TYR A 103 0.32 -0.78 0.15
N GLY A 104 0.81 -2.00 0.00
CA GLY A 104 -0.01 -3.18 -0.22
C GLY A 104 -0.46 -3.31 -1.68
N VAL A 105 -1.25 -4.36 -1.92
CA VAL A 105 -1.84 -4.62 -3.24
C VAL A 105 -3.19 -3.92 -3.31
N ARG A 106 -3.40 -3.10 -4.35
CA ARG A 106 -4.69 -2.44 -4.62
C ARG A 106 -5.78 -3.48 -4.89
N PRO A 107 -7.03 -3.21 -4.48
CA PRO A 107 -8.14 -4.07 -4.85
C PRO A 107 -8.28 -4.17 -6.37
N PHE A 108 -8.39 -5.39 -6.89
CA PHE A 108 -8.75 -5.64 -8.27
C PHE A 108 -10.15 -5.12 -8.54
N GLN A 109 -10.25 -4.26 -9.54
CA GLN A 109 -11.51 -3.73 -10.05
C GLN A 109 -11.81 -4.43 -11.38
N PHE A 110 -13.02 -4.97 -11.51
CA PHE A 110 -13.51 -5.64 -12.72
C PHE A 110 -13.81 -4.63 -13.86
N LEU A 111 -12.88 -3.71 -14.12
CA LEU A 111 -13.00 -2.72 -15.19
C LEU A 111 -12.79 -3.38 -16.55
N LEU A 112 -13.59 -3.00 -17.53
CA LEU A 112 -13.43 -3.41 -18.91
C LEU A 112 -12.63 -2.33 -19.64
N ARG A 113 -11.31 -2.51 -19.73
CA ARG A 113 -10.38 -1.56 -20.39
C ARG A 113 -9.70 -2.21 -21.59
N ASP A 114 -9.91 -1.65 -22.77
CA ASP A 114 -9.32 -2.16 -24.02
C ASP A 114 -7.78 -2.15 -23.96
N GLU A 115 -7.20 -1.25 -23.18
CA GLU A 115 -5.76 -1.10 -22.94
C GLU A 115 -5.12 -2.40 -22.46
N TYR A 116 -5.83 -3.19 -21.65
CA TYR A 116 -5.32 -4.46 -21.12
C TYR A 116 -5.07 -5.51 -22.20
N GLN A 117 -5.79 -5.44 -23.32
CA GLN A 117 -5.60 -6.32 -24.49
C GLN A 117 -4.50 -5.81 -25.42
N LYS A 118 -4.16 -4.52 -25.35
CA LYS A 118 -3.13 -3.92 -26.22
C LYS A 118 -1.75 -4.50 -25.85
N LYS A 119 -0.95 -4.81 -26.87
CA LYS A 119 0.38 -5.40 -26.67
C LYS A 119 1.29 -4.45 -25.88
N THR A 120 1.81 -4.93 -24.76
CA THR A 120 2.73 -4.18 -23.92
C THR A 120 4.05 -3.81 -24.62
N ILE A 121 4.60 -2.64 -24.28
CA ILE A 121 5.92 -2.20 -24.75
C ILE A 121 7.07 -3.04 -24.17
N TYR A 122 6.82 -3.75 -23.06
CA TYR A 122 7.82 -4.53 -22.33
C TYR A 122 8.01 -5.96 -22.88
N ALA A 123 7.37 -6.31 -23.99
CA ALA A 123 7.52 -7.61 -24.64
C ALA A 123 8.80 -7.69 -25.50
N ARG A 124 9.38 -8.89 -25.63
CA ARG A 124 10.49 -9.16 -26.57
C ARG A 124 10.12 -8.75 -27.99
N GLY A 125 11.09 -8.19 -28.72
CA GLY A 125 10.90 -7.67 -30.07
C GLY A 125 10.38 -6.22 -30.12
N GLN A 126 10.16 -5.57 -28.97
CA GLN A 126 9.74 -4.16 -28.88
C GLN A 126 10.92 -3.21 -28.63
N GLU A 127 12.16 -3.69 -28.63
CA GLU A 127 13.34 -2.98 -28.12
C GLU A 127 13.54 -1.61 -28.79
N GLN A 128 13.42 -1.54 -30.12
CA GLN A 128 13.55 -0.27 -30.85
C GLN A 128 12.39 0.69 -30.57
N ARG A 129 11.16 0.16 -30.45
CA ARG A 129 9.98 0.97 -30.15
C ARG A 129 10.07 1.54 -28.74
N PHE A 130 10.48 0.70 -27.77
CA PHE A 130 10.74 1.13 -26.40
C PHE A 130 11.81 2.21 -26.38
N HIS A 131 12.95 2.01 -27.04
CA HIS A 131 14.03 3.00 -27.11
C HIS A 131 13.50 4.36 -27.60
N ASN A 132 12.72 4.38 -28.69
CA ASN A 132 12.18 5.63 -29.24
C ASN A 132 11.21 6.33 -28.27
N LEU A 133 10.31 5.58 -27.63
CA LEU A 133 9.33 6.13 -26.68
C LEU A 133 9.99 6.61 -25.40
N ALA A 134 10.88 5.80 -24.82
CA ALA A 134 11.68 6.14 -23.65
C ALA A 134 12.53 7.39 -23.87
N LYS A 135 13.16 7.49 -25.05
CA LYS A 135 13.93 8.67 -25.45
C LYS A 135 13.03 9.91 -25.59
N ARG A 136 11.91 9.80 -26.31
CA ARG A 136 10.94 10.90 -26.46
C ARG A 136 10.43 11.37 -25.10
N ARG A 137 10.12 10.42 -24.21
CA ARG A 137 9.71 10.70 -22.84
C ARG A 137 10.77 11.49 -22.08
N TYR A 138 12.01 11.03 -22.11
CA TYR A 138 13.13 11.74 -21.50
C TYR A 138 13.35 13.14 -22.10
N GLU A 139 13.25 13.30 -23.41
CA GLU A 139 13.38 14.60 -24.09
C GLU A 139 12.22 15.55 -23.74
N TYR A 140 11.02 15.03 -23.50
CA TYR A 140 9.88 15.81 -23.02
C TYR A 140 10.08 16.30 -21.58
N GLU A 141 10.55 15.42 -20.67
CA GLU A 141 10.84 15.78 -19.27
C GLU A 141 11.92 16.86 -19.13
N LEU A 142 12.78 17.04 -20.14
CA LEU A 142 13.79 18.10 -20.18
C LEU A 142 13.29 19.43 -20.75
N GLN A 143 12.11 19.46 -21.38
CA GLN A 143 11.57 20.69 -21.96
C GLN A 143 11.00 21.59 -20.88
N ASP A 144 11.14 22.90 -21.07
CA ASP A 144 10.47 23.92 -20.27
C ASP A 144 9.12 24.26 -20.93
N PRO A 145 7.97 23.89 -20.33
CA PRO A 145 6.66 24.15 -20.92
C PRO A 145 6.42 25.63 -21.22
N LEU A 146 6.97 26.54 -20.39
CA LEU A 146 6.84 27.97 -20.60
C LEU A 146 7.63 28.41 -21.84
N ALA A 147 8.85 27.88 -22.04
CA ALA A 147 9.66 28.19 -23.22
C ALA A 147 9.00 27.67 -24.51
N LEU A 148 8.37 26.49 -24.47
CA LEU A 148 7.59 25.95 -25.61
C LEU A 148 6.41 26.84 -25.95
N TYR A 149 5.70 27.33 -24.92
CA TYR A 149 4.58 28.25 -25.09
C TYR A 149 5.03 29.61 -25.66
N GLU A 150 6.15 30.16 -25.21
CA GLU A 150 6.73 31.38 -25.76
C GLU A 150 7.14 31.20 -27.24
N GLU A 151 7.73 30.05 -27.59
CA GLU A 151 8.06 29.71 -28.97
C GLU A 151 6.80 29.60 -29.85
N TYR A 152 5.75 28.94 -29.35
CA TYR A 152 4.44 28.86 -30.01
C TYR A 152 3.84 30.26 -30.25
N CYS A 153 3.83 31.11 -29.22
CA CYS A 153 3.34 32.50 -29.33
C CYS A 153 4.16 33.29 -30.37
N SER A 154 5.48 33.07 -30.46
CA SER A 154 6.32 33.78 -31.43
C SER A 154 6.02 33.43 -32.91
N ARG A 155 5.40 32.27 -33.15
CA ARG A 155 5.11 31.73 -34.49
C ARG A 155 3.63 31.82 -34.88
N THR A 156 2.76 32.16 -33.94
CA THR A 156 1.30 32.15 -34.12
C THR A 156 0.76 33.57 -34.00
N PRO A 157 -0.09 34.05 -34.93
CA PRO A 157 -0.73 35.36 -34.79
C PRO A 157 -1.54 35.47 -33.50
N GLU A 158 -1.52 36.63 -32.82
CA GLU A 158 -2.21 36.85 -31.54
C GLU A 158 -3.72 36.51 -31.57
N SER A 159 -4.38 36.69 -32.72
CA SER A 159 -5.80 36.34 -32.91
C SER A 159 -6.09 34.83 -32.95
N GLU A 160 -5.06 34.01 -33.09
CA GLU A 160 -5.12 32.53 -33.21
C GLU A 160 -4.37 31.83 -32.07
N GLN A 161 -3.77 32.60 -31.13
CA GLN A 161 -3.04 32.05 -30.01
C GLN A 161 -4.00 31.43 -28.98
N MET A 162 -3.68 30.22 -28.56
CA MET A 162 -4.21 29.60 -27.34
C MET A 162 -3.61 30.29 -26.13
N ASP A 163 -4.36 30.33 -25.02
CA ASP A 163 -3.75 30.66 -23.74
C ASP A 163 -2.83 29.52 -23.26
N TYR A 164 -2.03 29.79 -22.23
CA TYR A 164 -1.07 28.82 -21.71
C TYR A 164 -1.73 27.52 -21.26
N TYR A 165 -2.90 27.59 -20.64
CA TYR A 165 -3.58 26.40 -20.11
C TYR A 165 -4.08 25.50 -21.25
N GLN A 166 -4.67 26.12 -22.28
CA GLN A 166 -5.10 25.40 -23.49
C GLN A 166 -3.91 24.80 -24.26
N PHE A 167 -2.78 25.51 -24.31
CA PHE A 167 -1.56 24.98 -24.94
C PHE A 167 -0.98 23.80 -24.16
N ASP A 168 -0.93 23.90 -22.82
CA ASP A 168 -0.44 22.85 -21.94
C ASP A 168 -1.33 21.60 -22.00
N GLU A 169 -2.66 21.78 -22.00
CA GLU A 169 -3.63 20.68 -22.17
C GLU A 169 -3.47 20.01 -23.54
N MET A 170 -3.36 20.77 -24.64
CA MET A 170 -3.12 20.22 -25.98
C MET A 170 -1.79 19.45 -26.06
N LEU A 171 -0.73 19.97 -25.44
CA LEU A 171 0.56 19.31 -25.38
C LEU A 171 0.47 17.99 -24.60
N TRP A 172 -0.29 18.00 -23.50
CA TRP A 172 -0.56 16.83 -22.68
C TRP A 172 -1.35 15.76 -23.43
N GLU A 173 -2.52 16.08 -24.01
CA GLU A 173 -3.36 15.13 -24.77
C GLU A 173 -2.57 14.42 -25.87
N LYS A 174 -1.69 15.16 -26.54
CA LYS A 174 -0.83 14.61 -27.59
C LYS A 174 0.18 13.60 -27.03
N GLU A 175 0.87 13.93 -25.95
CA GLU A 175 1.85 13.03 -25.33
C GLU A 175 1.18 11.85 -24.61
N GLU A 176 -0.02 12.06 -24.06
CA GLU A 176 -0.82 11.06 -23.37
C GLU A 176 -1.04 9.82 -24.25
N HIS A 177 -1.65 10.02 -25.42
CA HIS A 177 -1.94 8.93 -26.36
C HIS A 177 -0.69 8.36 -27.05
N GLU A 178 0.28 9.21 -27.41
CA GLU A 178 1.42 8.77 -28.22
C GLU A 178 2.53 8.10 -27.39
N VAL A 179 2.61 8.41 -26.09
CA VAL A 179 3.71 7.98 -25.21
C VAL A 179 3.18 7.35 -23.92
N TYR A 180 2.35 8.04 -23.15
CA TYR A 180 1.97 7.56 -21.81
C TYR A 180 1.14 6.28 -21.85
N GLU A 181 0.06 6.24 -22.62
CA GLU A 181 -0.79 5.04 -22.72
C GLU A 181 0.04 3.81 -23.12
N VAL A 182 0.96 3.99 -24.06
CA VAL A 182 1.81 2.90 -24.56
C VAL A 182 2.81 2.40 -23.52
N LEU A 183 3.37 3.32 -22.73
CA LEU A 183 4.37 2.99 -21.71
C LEU A 183 3.74 2.43 -20.43
N TYR A 184 2.55 2.92 -20.04
CA TYR A 184 2.03 2.71 -18.70
C TYR A 184 0.67 1.98 -18.63
N GLU A 185 -0.09 1.91 -19.72
CA GLU A 185 -1.44 1.33 -19.70
C GLU A 185 -1.58 0.09 -20.59
N HIS A 186 -0.89 0.07 -21.74
CA HIS A 186 -0.99 -1.04 -22.69
C HIS A 186 -0.49 -2.36 -22.09
N GLY A 187 -1.41 -3.29 -21.89
CA GLY A 187 -1.13 -4.61 -21.34
C GLY A 187 -0.64 -4.60 -19.89
N LEU A 188 -0.99 -3.55 -19.14
CA LEU A 188 -0.55 -3.33 -17.76
C LEU A 188 -1.74 -3.16 -16.83
N LEU A 189 -1.69 -3.82 -15.68
CA LEU A 189 -2.60 -3.58 -14.57
C LEU A 189 -1.84 -2.90 -13.44
N SER A 190 -2.31 -1.76 -12.98
CA SER A 190 -1.79 -1.14 -11.76
C SER A 190 -2.28 -1.90 -10.53
N ILE A 191 -1.35 -2.49 -9.77
CA ILE A 191 -1.64 -3.36 -8.62
C ILE A 191 -1.18 -2.78 -7.29
N GLY A 192 -0.54 -1.61 -7.25
CA GLY A 192 0.02 -1.06 -6.01
C GLY A 192 0.65 0.31 -6.19
N ASP A 193 0.96 0.96 -5.07
CA ASP A 193 1.66 2.25 -4.99
C ASP A 193 3.09 2.06 -4.46
N LEU A 194 4.06 2.77 -5.05
CA LEU A 194 5.46 2.85 -4.61
C LEU A 194 5.75 4.07 -3.72
N GLY A 195 4.79 4.99 -3.54
CA GLY A 195 5.00 6.33 -2.96
C GLY A 195 4.84 7.41 -4.03
N CYS A 196 5.14 8.69 -3.70
CA CYS A 196 4.94 9.88 -4.54
C CYS A 196 4.97 9.58 -6.05
N SER A 197 3.77 9.45 -6.64
CA SER A 197 3.42 9.19 -8.06
C SER A 197 3.92 7.89 -8.72
N GLY A 198 4.58 7.00 -7.99
CA GLY A 198 5.04 5.72 -8.52
C GLY A 198 3.98 4.64 -8.33
N GLU A 199 3.69 3.87 -9.38
CA GLU A 199 2.79 2.71 -9.33
C GLU A 199 3.55 1.41 -9.56
N ILE A 200 2.91 0.29 -9.24
CA ILE A 200 3.40 -1.06 -9.49
C ILE A 200 2.53 -1.66 -10.59
N GLY A 201 3.12 -1.89 -11.75
CA GLY A 201 2.45 -2.48 -12.90
C GLY A 201 2.64 -4.00 -12.95
N LEU A 202 1.58 -4.73 -13.29
CA LEU A 202 1.57 -6.16 -13.62
C LEU A 202 1.35 -6.32 -15.12
N LEU A 203 2.24 -7.05 -15.80
CA LEU A 203 2.10 -7.34 -17.23
C LEU A 203 1.04 -8.42 -17.48
N LEU A 204 0.03 -8.07 -18.26
CA LEU A 204 -1.11 -8.91 -18.62
C LEU A 204 -0.94 -9.64 -19.96
N ASN A 205 0.08 -9.30 -20.74
CA ASN A 205 0.37 -9.95 -22.02
C ASN A 205 1.85 -9.87 -22.41
N GLY A 206 2.20 -10.52 -23.52
CA GLY A 206 3.56 -10.52 -24.06
C GLY A 206 4.48 -11.58 -23.44
N SER A 207 5.78 -11.48 -23.74
CA SER A 207 6.79 -12.49 -23.35
C SER A 207 7.12 -12.53 -21.86
N HIS A 208 6.68 -11.52 -21.11
CA HIS A 208 6.93 -11.36 -19.68
C HIS A 208 5.60 -11.29 -18.91
N LEU A 209 4.55 -11.97 -19.41
CA LEU A 209 3.27 -12.13 -18.73
C LEU A 209 3.48 -12.51 -17.24
N GLY A 210 2.82 -11.79 -16.34
CA GLY A 210 2.91 -12.04 -14.89
C GLY A 210 4.10 -11.40 -14.19
N TYR A 211 4.93 -10.64 -14.90
CA TYR A 211 5.99 -9.86 -14.29
C TYR A 211 5.42 -8.56 -13.72
N VAL A 212 6.00 -8.13 -12.61
CA VAL A 212 5.73 -6.86 -11.95
C VAL A 212 6.96 -5.97 -11.94
N GLY A 213 6.73 -4.67 -12.01
CA GLY A 213 7.78 -3.66 -11.97
C GLY A 213 7.21 -2.30 -11.62
N GLY A 214 8.10 -1.40 -11.20
CA GLY A 214 7.70 -0.01 -10.96
C GLY A 214 7.42 0.71 -12.26
N VAL A 215 6.24 1.30 -12.36
CA VAL A 215 5.83 2.18 -13.45
C VAL A 215 5.56 3.56 -12.83
N SER A 216 6.43 4.53 -13.11
CA SER A 216 6.26 5.90 -12.60
C SER A 216 5.95 6.85 -13.73
N GLN A 217 4.88 7.61 -13.57
CA GLN A 217 4.55 8.71 -14.46
C GLN A 217 5.50 9.91 -14.27
N GLU A 218 6.20 10.02 -13.13
CA GLU A 218 7.16 11.11 -12.81
C GLU A 218 8.61 10.80 -13.22
N GLY A 219 8.83 9.77 -14.05
CA GLY A 219 10.07 9.65 -14.81
C GLY A 219 11.20 8.90 -14.11
N TYR A 220 11.46 7.68 -14.58
CA TYR A 220 12.73 6.97 -14.35
C TYR A 220 13.59 6.86 -15.62
N PHE A 221 13.17 7.48 -16.73
CA PHE A 221 13.89 7.37 -18.00
C PHE A 221 15.26 8.06 -17.98
N CYS A 222 15.48 8.98 -17.04
CA CYS A 222 16.80 9.52 -16.74
C CYS A 222 17.82 8.43 -16.36
N ASN A 223 17.40 7.36 -15.68
CA ASN A 223 18.26 6.23 -15.30
C ASN A 223 18.58 5.31 -16.48
N LEU A 224 17.79 5.37 -17.55
CA LEU A 224 18.01 4.62 -18.78
C LEU A 224 18.82 5.40 -19.81
N ALA A 225 18.90 6.73 -19.67
CA ALA A 225 19.69 7.58 -20.55
C ALA A 225 21.19 7.24 -20.46
N PRO A 226 21.95 7.34 -21.58
CA PRO A 226 21.49 7.67 -22.94
C PRO A 226 21.05 6.44 -23.76
N ASN A 227 21.05 5.23 -23.18
CA ASN A 227 20.91 3.98 -23.95
C ASN A 227 19.45 3.56 -24.18
N PHE A 228 18.54 3.94 -23.27
CA PHE A 228 17.11 3.62 -23.31
C PHE A 228 16.83 2.14 -23.64
N SER A 229 17.54 1.25 -22.93
CA SER A 229 17.53 -0.18 -23.22
C SER A 229 16.38 -0.89 -22.51
N LEU A 230 15.50 -1.54 -23.29
CA LEU A 230 14.45 -2.40 -22.72
C LEU A 230 15.06 -3.53 -21.87
N ALA A 231 16.19 -4.10 -22.28
CA ALA A 231 16.84 -5.15 -21.50
C ALA A 231 17.37 -4.65 -20.15
N GLN A 232 17.78 -3.38 -20.07
CA GLN A 232 18.18 -2.77 -18.80
C GLN A 232 16.96 -2.48 -17.92
N GLU A 233 15.88 -1.98 -18.52
CA GLU A 233 14.60 -1.75 -17.83
C GLU A 233 14.05 -3.06 -17.24
N MET A 234 13.99 -4.13 -18.04
CA MET A 234 13.47 -5.44 -17.60
C MET A 234 14.28 -6.12 -16.49
N LYS A 235 15.42 -5.57 -16.04
CA LYS A 235 16.15 -6.09 -14.86
C LYS A 235 15.46 -5.78 -13.53
N SER A 236 14.65 -4.73 -13.47
CA SER A 236 13.87 -4.38 -12.28
C SER A 236 12.54 -5.12 -12.22
N TRP A 237 12.16 -5.81 -13.31
CA TRP A 237 10.92 -6.57 -13.41
C TRP A 237 11.14 -8.01 -12.98
N GLU A 238 10.26 -8.54 -12.16
CA GLU A 238 10.32 -9.93 -11.66
C GLU A 238 8.94 -10.59 -11.66
N PRO A 239 8.83 -11.93 -11.69
CA PRO A 239 7.55 -12.62 -11.56
C PRO A 239 6.78 -12.19 -10.31
N PHE A 240 5.45 -12.08 -10.40
CA PHE A 240 4.59 -11.69 -9.28
C PHE A 240 4.84 -12.55 -8.02
N ALA A 241 5.02 -13.86 -8.18
CA ALA A 241 5.31 -14.76 -7.06
C ALA A 241 6.62 -14.39 -6.34
N ASP A 242 7.69 -14.11 -7.08
CA ASP A 242 8.99 -13.74 -6.50
C ASP A 242 8.89 -12.40 -5.76
N TYR A 243 8.24 -11.41 -6.38
CA TYR A 243 7.96 -10.11 -5.78
C TYR A 243 7.18 -10.22 -4.47
N PHE A 244 6.09 -11.02 -4.46
CA PHE A 244 5.24 -11.14 -3.28
C PHE A 244 5.90 -11.97 -2.18
N MET A 245 6.59 -13.06 -2.54
CA MET A 245 7.29 -13.92 -1.57
C MET A 245 8.50 -13.23 -0.94
N GLU A 246 9.11 -12.26 -1.60
CA GLU A 246 10.13 -11.39 -0.98
C GLU A 246 9.53 -10.56 0.16
N TYR A 247 8.32 -10.01 0.00
CA TYR A 247 7.61 -9.36 1.11
C TYR A 247 7.32 -10.32 2.26
N VAL A 248 6.93 -11.55 1.96
CA VAL A 248 6.67 -12.59 2.97
C VAL A 248 7.94 -12.94 3.74
N ARG A 249 9.06 -13.14 3.04
CA ARG A 249 10.37 -13.42 3.66
C ARG A 249 10.79 -12.28 4.58
N ARG A 250 10.70 -11.04 4.10
CA ARG A 250 11.00 -9.83 4.88
C ARG A 250 10.10 -9.71 6.11
N THR A 251 8.81 -9.97 5.96
CA THR A 251 7.82 -9.93 7.05
C THR A 251 8.12 -10.99 8.11
N GLN A 252 8.52 -12.19 7.68
CA GLN A 252 8.95 -13.25 8.56
C GLN A 252 10.20 -12.85 9.35
N GLU A 253 11.22 -12.30 8.68
CA GLU A 253 12.45 -11.81 9.31
C GLU A 253 12.17 -10.70 10.32
N PHE A 254 11.25 -9.80 10.03
CA PHE A 254 10.80 -8.79 10.98
C PHE A 254 10.24 -9.44 12.25
N CYS A 255 9.31 -10.39 12.12
CA CYS A 255 8.71 -11.08 13.26
C CYS A 255 9.74 -11.85 14.09
N GLU A 256 10.74 -12.45 13.45
CA GLU A 256 11.81 -13.21 14.11
C GLU A 256 12.78 -12.30 14.88
N ASN A 257 13.04 -11.09 14.36
CA ASN A 257 13.99 -10.14 14.92
C ASN A 257 13.39 -9.11 15.90
N LEU A 258 12.11 -9.25 16.28
CA LEU A 258 11.49 -8.40 17.30
C LEU A 258 12.27 -8.45 18.62
N SER A 259 12.57 -7.28 19.17
CA SER A 259 13.30 -7.17 20.43
C SER A 259 12.50 -7.75 21.61
N VAL A 260 13.21 -8.26 22.63
CA VAL A 260 12.60 -8.73 23.88
C VAL A 260 11.74 -7.63 24.52
N ALA A 261 12.16 -6.36 24.42
CA ALA A 261 11.40 -5.23 24.94
C ALA A 261 10.05 -5.05 24.22
N GLN A 262 10.03 -5.13 22.89
CA GLN A 262 8.78 -5.04 22.09
C GLN A 262 7.85 -6.21 22.40
N LYS A 263 8.38 -7.44 22.46
CA LYS A 263 7.62 -8.64 22.81
C LYS A 263 6.98 -8.51 24.20
N ASN A 264 7.76 -8.10 25.19
CA ASN A 264 7.27 -7.91 26.55
C ASN A 264 6.24 -6.77 26.65
N GLN A 265 6.39 -5.70 25.87
CA GLN A 265 5.39 -4.63 25.82
C GLN A 265 4.07 -5.13 25.25
N ALA A 266 4.10 -5.82 24.11
CA ALA A 266 2.90 -6.33 23.47
C ALA A 266 2.14 -7.31 24.37
N LEU A 267 2.84 -8.24 25.05
CA LEU A 267 2.21 -9.18 25.97
C LEU A 267 1.58 -8.47 27.18
N ARG A 268 2.24 -7.46 27.77
CA ARG A 268 1.64 -6.69 28.87
C ARG A 268 0.40 -5.94 28.43
N GLU A 269 0.46 -5.29 27.27
CA GLU A 269 -0.67 -4.53 26.74
C GLU A 269 -1.83 -5.42 26.29
N ARG A 270 -1.54 -6.61 25.77
CA ARG A 270 -2.54 -7.65 25.50
C ARG A 270 -3.37 -7.96 26.74
N GLU A 271 -2.74 -8.19 27.90
CA GLU A 271 -3.49 -8.48 29.14
C GLU A 271 -4.41 -7.32 29.55
N ILE A 272 -3.97 -6.07 29.36
CA ILE A 272 -4.79 -4.87 29.59
C ILE A 272 -5.99 -4.87 28.64
N VAL A 273 -5.75 -5.09 27.34
CA VAL A 273 -6.78 -5.09 26.29
C VAL A 273 -7.83 -6.17 26.54
N LEU A 274 -7.42 -7.40 26.86
CA LEU A 274 -8.35 -8.51 27.10
C LEU A 274 -9.21 -8.27 28.35
N ALA A 275 -8.60 -7.83 29.45
CA ALA A 275 -9.34 -7.50 30.67
C ALA A 275 -10.31 -6.33 30.45
N PHE A 276 -9.87 -5.29 29.74
CA PHE A 276 -10.68 -4.12 29.43
C PHE A 276 -11.87 -4.48 28.53
N GLN A 277 -11.65 -5.24 27.46
CA GLN A 277 -12.72 -5.67 26.57
C GLN A 277 -13.79 -6.45 27.33
N ALA A 278 -13.37 -7.42 28.16
CA ALA A 278 -14.29 -8.23 28.95
C ALA A 278 -15.13 -7.39 29.93
N ALA A 279 -14.49 -6.40 30.59
CA ALA A 279 -15.19 -5.49 31.49
C ALA A 279 -16.23 -4.62 30.75
N VAL A 280 -15.88 -4.08 29.59
CA VAL A 280 -16.81 -3.27 28.76
C VAL A 280 -17.98 -4.12 28.25
N GLU A 281 -17.73 -5.33 27.76
CA GLU A 281 -18.78 -6.25 27.29
C GLU A 281 -19.74 -6.66 28.40
N CYS A 282 -19.23 -6.89 29.61
CA CYS A 282 -20.03 -7.20 30.80
C CYS A 282 -20.65 -5.95 31.47
N GLN A 283 -20.37 -4.75 30.96
CA GLN A 283 -20.76 -3.47 31.57
C GLN A 283 -20.26 -3.33 33.03
N ASP A 284 -19.12 -3.93 33.37
CA ASP A 284 -18.46 -3.76 34.66
C ASP A 284 -17.65 -2.46 34.68
N TRP A 285 -18.35 -1.34 34.84
CA TRP A 285 -17.75 -0.01 34.83
C TRP A 285 -16.82 0.25 36.01
N LYS A 286 -16.98 -0.49 37.11
CA LYS A 286 -16.09 -0.42 38.26
C LYS A 286 -14.73 -1.01 37.92
N GLU A 287 -14.72 -2.15 37.25
CA GLU A 287 -13.49 -2.75 36.74
C GLU A 287 -12.88 -1.91 35.61
N THR A 288 -13.68 -1.35 34.70
CA THR A 288 -13.18 -0.40 33.68
C THR A 288 -12.44 0.78 34.31
N LEU A 289 -13.00 1.40 35.36
CA LEU A 289 -12.32 2.48 36.10
C LEU A 289 -11.04 2.00 36.78
N HIS A 290 -11.04 0.80 37.36
CA HIS A 290 -9.86 0.21 37.97
C HIS A 290 -8.74 0.03 36.94
N LEU A 291 -9.05 -0.50 35.76
CA LEU A 291 -8.09 -0.71 34.68
C LEU A 291 -7.54 0.62 34.14
N LEU A 292 -8.40 1.61 33.90
CA LEU A 292 -7.96 2.95 33.46
C LEU A 292 -7.03 3.61 34.48
N LYS A 293 -7.33 3.49 35.77
CA LYS A 293 -6.52 4.07 36.85
C LYS A 293 -5.11 3.45 36.92
N ASN A 294 -4.99 2.16 36.61
CA ASN A 294 -3.73 1.42 36.68
C ASN A 294 -2.97 1.37 35.34
N THR A 295 -3.50 2.02 34.30
CA THR A 295 -2.85 2.11 32.99
C THR A 295 -2.25 3.49 32.82
N ASP A 296 -0.96 3.58 32.50
CA ASP A 296 -0.32 4.85 32.12
C ASP A 296 -0.46 5.07 30.60
N PRO A 297 -1.25 6.06 30.15
CA PRO A 297 -1.46 6.29 28.72
C PRO A 297 -0.20 6.73 27.97
N LYS A 298 0.85 7.17 28.68
CA LYS A 298 2.09 7.73 28.06
C LYS A 298 3.02 6.67 27.50
N ILE A 299 2.85 5.42 27.93
CA ILE A 299 3.74 4.30 27.59
C ILE A 299 3.08 3.27 26.67
N LEU A 300 1.82 3.49 26.27
CA LEU A 300 1.08 2.58 25.41
C LEU A 300 1.58 2.63 23.97
N SER A 301 1.53 1.49 23.29
CA SER A 301 1.74 1.42 21.84
C SER A 301 0.63 2.14 21.07
N GLU A 302 0.89 2.42 19.79
CA GLU A 302 -0.14 2.91 18.88
C GLU A 302 -1.29 1.90 18.75
N LYS A 303 -1.00 0.59 18.80
CA LYS A 303 -2.02 -0.48 18.74
C LYS A 303 -3.02 -0.40 19.89
N THR A 304 -2.52 -0.28 21.12
CA THR A 304 -3.37 -0.28 22.32
C THR A 304 -4.08 1.05 22.52
N THR A 305 -3.41 2.15 22.17
CA THR A 305 -4.05 3.46 22.03
C THR A 305 -5.22 3.36 21.04
N PHE A 306 -5.01 2.66 19.92
CA PHE A 306 -6.02 2.51 18.88
C PHE A 306 -7.27 1.78 19.38
N PHE A 307 -7.03 0.68 20.09
CA PHE A 307 -8.08 -0.11 20.76
C PHE A 307 -8.86 0.73 21.78
N LEU A 308 -8.18 1.40 22.71
CA LEU A 308 -8.85 2.11 23.80
C LEU A 308 -9.69 3.28 23.29
N GLN A 309 -9.20 4.02 22.28
CA GLN A 309 -9.92 5.16 21.70
C GLN A 309 -11.26 4.72 21.09
N TYR A 310 -11.35 3.52 20.51
CA TYR A 310 -12.62 2.98 20.01
C TYR A 310 -13.72 2.94 21.07
N HIS A 311 -13.35 2.70 22.33
CA HIS A 311 -14.28 2.64 23.45
C HIS A 311 -14.52 3.99 24.15
N GLN A 312 -13.82 5.06 23.78
CA GLN A 312 -13.90 6.37 24.45
C GLN A 312 -15.34 6.85 24.62
N LYS A 313 -16.12 6.85 23.54
CA LYS A 313 -17.50 7.32 23.57
C LYS A 313 -18.35 6.47 24.53
N THR A 314 -18.25 5.15 24.43
CA THR A 314 -19.02 4.21 25.26
C THR A 314 -18.69 4.41 26.74
N VAL A 315 -17.40 4.48 27.10
CA VAL A 315 -16.95 4.64 28.48
C VAL A 315 -17.35 6.00 29.04
N CYS A 316 -17.12 7.10 28.31
CA CYS A 316 -17.48 8.44 28.76
C CYS A 316 -18.99 8.65 28.90
N GLN A 317 -19.81 7.93 28.13
CA GLN A 317 -21.27 7.95 28.25
C GLN A 317 -21.76 7.12 29.44
N ALA A 318 -21.12 5.98 29.72
CA ALA A 318 -21.46 5.12 30.86
C ALA A 318 -21.05 5.73 32.21
N LEU A 319 -19.99 6.56 32.21
CA LEU A 319 -19.41 7.18 33.40
C LEU A 319 -19.32 8.72 33.26
N PRO A 320 -20.47 9.42 33.14
CA PRO A 320 -20.48 10.85 32.80
C PRO A 320 -19.91 11.75 33.90
N ASP A 321 -20.07 11.33 35.17
CA ASP A 321 -19.71 12.08 36.37
C ASP A 321 -18.28 11.79 36.86
N GLU A 322 -17.64 10.75 36.32
CA GLU A 322 -16.24 10.42 36.66
C GLU A 322 -15.28 11.23 35.78
N PRO A 323 -14.34 12.00 36.37
CA PRO A 323 -13.37 12.78 35.58
C PRO A 323 -12.29 11.90 34.95
N LEU A 324 -11.96 10.76 35.59
CA LEU A 324 -10.85 9.89 35.21
C LEU A 324 -10.89 9.45 33.73
N PRO A 325 -12.01 8.95 33.16
CA PRO A 325 -12.05 8.58 31.75
C PRO A 325 -11.71 9.75 30.82
N LYS A 326 -12.31 10.93 31.04
CA LYS A 326 -12.07 12.11 30.19
C LYS A 326 -10.60 12.53 30.24
N ASP A 327 -10.02 12.57 31.43
CA ASP A 327 -8.61 12.92 31.61
C ASP A 327 -7.68 11.88 30.99
N PHE A 328 -7.99 10.59 31.13
CA PHE A 328 -7.22 9.48 30.55
C PHE A 328 -7.16 9.59 29.01
N TYR A 329 -8.31 9.72 28.36
CA TYR A 329 -8.38 9.83 26.90
C TYR A 329 -7.74 11.11 26.39
N HIS A 330 -7.90 12.23 27.11
CA HIS A 330 -7.23 13.49 26.77
C HIS A 330 -5.70 13.40 26.88
N GLU A 331 -5.17 12.75 27.91
CA GLU A 331 -3.73 12.53 28.05
C GLU A 331 -3.21 11.56 26.99
N MET A 332 -3.95 10.50 26.67
CA MET A 332 -3.64 9.60 25.56
C MET A 332 -3.55 10.39 24.24
N GLU A 333 -4.54 11.25 23.96
CA GLU A 333 -4.53 12.16 22.80
C GLU A 333 -3.40 13.19 22.79
N LYS A 334 -2.73 13.48 23.90
CA LYS A 334 -1.50 14.31 23.85
C LYS A 334 -0.26 13.49 23.54
N CYS A 335 -0.26 12.23 23.93
CA CYS A 335 0.93 11.38 23.95
C CYS A 335 1.05 10.52 22.69
N SER A 336 -0.05 10.25 21.98
CA SER A 336 0.04 9.60 20.68
C SER A 336 0.93 10.45 19.76
N LYS A 337 1.81 9.79 19.00
CA LYS A 337 2.53 10.43 17.90
C LYS A 337 1.56 10.60 16.74
N TRP A 338 0.62 11.54 16.89
CA TRP A 338 -0.49 11.75 15.97
C TRP A 338 0.00 12.01 14.56
N ASN A 339 -0.40 11.14 13.63
CA ASN A 339 -0.65 11.57 12.27
C ASN A 339 -2.13 11.29 11.96
N TYR A 340 -2.87 12.36 11.68
CA TYR A 340 -4.29 12.37 11.37
C TYR A 340 -4.65 11.44 10.19
N GLU A 341 -3.68 11.17 9.32
CA GLU A 341 -3.78 10.30 8.13
C GLU A 341 -3.63 8.80 8.44
N ARG A 342 -3.19 8.39 9.64
CA ARG A 342 -2.95 6.97 9.98
C ARG A 342 -4.18 6.25 10.52
N TYR A 343 -5.23 6.99 10.86
CA TYR A 343 -6.34 6.51 11.66
C TYR A 343 -7.62 6.50 10.82
N HIS A 344 -7.87 5.36 10.16
CA HIS A 344 -9.00 5.24 9.25
C HIS A 344 -10.30 4.84 9.97
N GLY A 345 -10.24 4.35 11.21
CA GLY A 345 -11.39 3.74 11.89
C GLY A 345 -11.52 2.27 11.56
N PHE A 346 -12.66 1.66 11.88
CA PHE A 346 -12.92 0.26 11.55
C PHE A 346 -13.91 0.14 10.40
N TYR A 347 -13.75 -0.91 9.59
CA TYR A 347 -14.73 -1.26 8.58
C TYR A 347 -16.03 -1.73 9.24
N ASP A 348 -17.15 -1.15 8.84
CA ASP A 348 -18.50 -1.54 9.25
C ASP A 348 -19.14 -2.37 8.12
N PRO A 349 -19.27 -3.71 8.28
CA PRO A 349 -19.82 -4.57 7.25
C PRO A 349 -21.29 -4.26 6.90
N GLU A 350 -22.07 -3.75 7.86
CA GLU A 350 -23.49 -3.43 7.64
C GLU A 350 -23.63 -2.16 6.81
N LYS A 351 -22.82 -1.14 7.11
CA LYS A 351 -22.81 0.12 6.37
C LYS A 351 -21.93 0.10 5.12
N LYS A 352 -21.18 -0.99 4.90
CA LYS A 352 -20.21 -1.19 3.81
C LYS A 352 -19.22 -0.03 3.65
N LYS A 353 -18.81 0.55 4.78
CA LYS A 353 -17.92 1.72 4.80
C LYS A 353 -17.09 1.75 6.04
N VAL A 354 -16.02 2.52 5.99
CA VAL A 354 -15.19 2.77 7.15
C VAL A 354 -15.87 3.80 8.03
N MET A 355 -16.05 3.48 9.31
CA MET A 355 -16.68 4.37 10.27
C MET A 355 -15.62 4.92 11.23
N ARG A 356 -15.44 6.24 11.22
CA ARG A 356 -14.66 6.98 12.23
C ARG A 356 -15.48 8.16 12.73
N ASP A 357 -15.89 8.18 14.00
CA ASP A 357 -16.63 9.31 14.59
C ASP A 357 -17.85 9.79 13.77
N ASN A 358 -18.47 8.87 13.02
CA ASN A 358 -19.54 9.10 12.02
C ASN A 358 -19.14 9.77 10.69
N TYR A 359 -17.85 9.85 10.37
CA TYR A 359 -17.31 10.27 9.07
C TYR A 359 -16.88 9.07 8.23
N GLU A 360 -16.98 9.23 6.90
CA GLU A 360 -16.55 8.25 5.89
C GLU A 360 -15.06 8.47 5.58
N ALA A 361 -14.24 7.42 5.69
CA ALA A 361 -12.81 7.44 5.40
C ALA A 361 -12.43 6.43 4.31
N HIS A 362 -11.49 6.85 3.45
CA HIS A 362 -10.74 6.14 2.39
C HIS A 362 -11.15 4.69 2.05
N THR A 363 -11.71 4.48 0.85
CA THR A 363 -12.26 3.21 0.34
C THR A 363 -11.23 2.20 -0.19
N ASP A 364 -10.05 2.69 -0.57
CA ASP A 364 -9.09 1.91 -1.38
C ASP A 364 -8.18 1.02 -0.53
N LEU A 365 -8.25 1.23 0.78
CA LEU A 365 -7.39 0.64 1.79
C LEU A 365 -8.05 -0.60 2.40
N ALA A 366 -7.31 -1.70 2.60
CA ALA A 366 -7.81 -2.82 3.40
C ALA A 366 -7.89 -2.36 4.86
N ILE A 367 -9.09 -2.40 5.45
CA ILE A 367 -9.32 -1.89 6.81
C ILE A 367 -10.01 -2.98 7.63
N PRO A 368 -9.49 -3.34 8.82
CA PRO A 368 -10.08 -4.39 9.63
C PRO A 368 -11.43 -3.94 10.21
N THR A 369 -12.32 -4.91 10.43
CA THR A 369 -13.38 -4.75 11.43
C THR A 369 -12.78 -4.67 12.84
N PHE A 370 -13.51 -4.10 13.79
CA PHE A 370 -13.09 -4.11 15.20
C PHE A 370 -12.78 -5.53 15.68
N GLN A 371 -13.63 -6.50 15.32
CA GLN A 371 -13.44 -7.90 15.72
C GLN A 371 -12.15 -8.49 15.15
N GLN A 372 -11.84 -8.27 13.87
CA GLN A 372 -10.59 -8.74 13.26
C GLN A 372 -9.36 -8.14 13.96
N PHE A 373 -9.41 -6.84 14.26
CA PHE A 373 -8.33 -6.16 14.97
C PHE A 373 -8.16 -6.70 16.40
N PHE A 374 -9.26 -6.82 17.16
CA PHE A 374 -9.25 -7.38 18.51
C PHE A 374 -8.74 -8.82 18.52
N GLN A 375 -9.10 -9.62 17.51
CA GLN A 375 -8.61 -11.00 17.38
C GLN A 375 -7.08 -11.07 17.32
N THR A 376 -6.38 -10.04 16.81
CA THR A 376 -4.91 -10.01 16.80
C THR A 376 -4.29 -9.94 18.21
N PHE A 377 -5.02 -9.44 19.22
CA PHE A 377 -4.60 -9.53 20.63
C PHE A 377 -4.92 -10.91 21.20
N VAL A 378 -6.07 -11.48 20.86
CA VAL A 378 -6.48 -12.81 21.32
C VAL A 378 -5.49 -13.89 20.82
N ASP A 379 -5.19 -13.85 19.53
CA ASP A 379 -4.32 -14.80 18.83
C ASP A 379 -2.82 -14.61 19.12
N MET A 380 -2.45 -13.47 19.72
CA MET A 380 -1.10 -13.23 20.21
C MET A 380 -0.78 -14.25 21.30
N LYS A 381 -0.07 -15.31 20.90
CA LYS A 381 0.40 -16.34 21.82
C LYS A 381 1.65 -15.87 22.55
N GLU A 382 1.80 -16.39 23.76
CA GLU A 382 3.09 -16.48 24.43
C GLU A 382 4.00 -17.44 23.65
N ASP A 383 4.59 -17.00 22.55
CA ASP A 383 5.85 -17.59 22.09
C ASP A 383 6.94 -17.11 23.07
N VAL A 384 6.86 -17.57 24.32
CA VAL A 384 7.69 -17.07 25.43
C VAL A 384 8.96 -17.92 25.56
N ILE A 385 10.04 -17.22 25.17
CA ILE A 385 11.48 -17.40 25.38
C ILE A 385 12.19 -18.31 24.38
#